data_AF-A0A8T2RKM1-F1
#
_entry.id   AF-A0A8T2RKM1-F1
#
_cell.length_a   1.000
_cell.length_b   1.000
_cell.length_c   1.000
_cell.angle_alpha   90.00
_cell.angle_beta   90.00
_cell.angle_gamma   90.00
#
_symmetry.space_group_name_H-M   'P 1'
#
loop_
_entity.id
_entity.type
_entity.pdbx_description
1 polymer ?
#
loop_
_entity_poly.entity_id
_entity_poly.type
_entity_poly.pdbx_seq_one_letter_code
_entity_poly.pdbx_strand_id
1 'polypeptide(L)'
;MLVRTGDASSASSDLHGNDTPFTQKLRHKTNLSQFIWDNSVDLLPQAWNTTFISGVLHGNLNPNFYGDYVLQDAIYCRIVAQLWTELANNATVDKKVRRYANDSISGYEACSVQLFDRWSVKDDGGDNYGVLLQNPVKEYTTYINETMIAHPPNALIATYACLKLWTNLTNELWDIVKDETSNPYRVWVNENRDDGSSAREQAAQMDEWDRKYQWYDWSEALSLYRSAMLNEINFFNHAGNSSKYLSV
;
A
#
# COMPACT_ATOMS: atom_id res chain seq x y z
N MET A 1 -53.43 -5.07 -2.35
CA MET A 1 -53.44 -3.63 -2.02
C MET A 1 -52.34 -3.00 -2.85
N LEU A 2 -52.74 -2.25 -3.88
CA LEU A 2 -51.86 -1.52 -4.80
C LEU A 2 -51.09 -0.42 -4.06
N VAL A 3 -49.89 -0.07 -4.53
CA VAL A 3 -49.56 1.26 -5.09
C VAL A 3 -48.06 1.34 -5.47
N ARG A 4 -47.87 1.48 -6.79
CA ARG A 4 -46.93 2.31 -7.58
C ARG A 4 -45.42 2.06 -7.59
N THR A 5 -45.01 1.62 -8.78
CA THR A 5 -43.84 2.03 -9.56
C THR A 5 -43.53 3.53 -9.43
N GLY A 6 -42.27 3.84 -9.13
CA GLY A 6 -41.67 5.15 -9.33
C GLY A 6 -40.37 4.97 -10.12
N ASP A 7 -40.34 5.56 -11.31
CA ASP A 7 -39.20 5.63 -12.21
C ASP A 7 -37.94 6.15 -11.48
N ALA A 8 -36.86 5.38 -11.52
CA ALA A 8 -35.53 5.91 -11.27
C ALA A 8 -35.02 6.52 -12.59
N SER A 9 -35.51 7.72 -12.90
CA SER A 9 -34.91 8.58 -13.91
C SER A 9 -33.49 8.97 -13.46
N SER A 10 -32.51 8.62 -14.29
CA SER A 10 -31.20 9.27 -14.45
C SER A 10 -30.87 10.41 -13.47
N ALA A 11 -30.17 10.08 -12.38
CA ALA A 11 -29.42 11.04 -11.58
C ALA A 11 -27.93 10.85 -11.89
N SER A 12 -27.50 11.42 -13.01
CA SER A 12 -26.13 11.90 -13.17
C SER A 12 -26.07 13.25 -12.46
N SER A 13 -25.70 13.27 -11.19
CA SER A 13 -25.52 14.52 -10.45
C SER A 13 -24.26 14.43 -9.59
N ASP A 14 -23.23 15.13 -10.07
CA ASP A 14 -22.20 15.83 -9.31
C ASP A 14 -21.46 15.04 -8.21
N LEU A 15 -20.44 14.28 -8.63
CA LEU A 15 -19.30 13.91 -7.78
C LEU A 15 -18.28 15.05 -7.67
N HIS A 16 -18.74 16.30 -7.54
CA HIS A 16 -17.84 17.41 -7.22
C HIS A 16 -17.56 17.36 -5.72
N GLY A 17 -16.44 16.70 -5.37
CA GLY A 17 -15.93 16.56 -4.01
C GLY A 17 -15.78 17.90 -3.28
N ASN A 18 -15.75 17.83 -1.95
CA ASN A 18 -15.70 18.96 -1.01
C ASN A 18 -14.34 19.66 -1.00
N ASP A 19 -13.72 19.83 -2.16
CA ASP A 19 -12.44 20.49 -2.28
C ASP A 19 -12.54 21.93 -1.79
N THR A 20 -11.73 22.24 -0.79
CA THR A 20 -11.57 23.61 -0.31
C THR A 20 -11.08 24.51 -1.46
N PRO A 21 -11.35 25.83 -1.42
CA PRO A 21 -10.78 26.77 -2.38
C PRO A 21 -9.25 26.69 -2.48
N PHE A 22 -8.58 26.21 -1.43
CA PHE A 22 -7.14 25.95 -1.42
C PHE A 22 -6.75 24.73 -2.26
N THR A 23 -7.43 23.60 -2.11
CA THR A 23 -7.13 22.38 -2.90
C THR A 23 -7.48 22.55 -4.38
N GLN A 24 -8.57 23.26 -4.70
CA GLN A 24 -8.90 23.61 -6.09
C GLN A 24 -7.79 24.44 -6.76
N LYS A 25 -7.18 25.38 -6.03
CA LYS A 25 -6.09 26.22 -6.56
C LYS A 25 -4.81 25.40 -6.81
N LEU A 26 -4.59 24.32 -6.07
CA LEU A 26 -3.43 23.44 -6.21
C LEU A 26 -3.57 22.45 -7.37
N ARG A 27 -4.79 21.98 -7.68
CA ARG A 27 -5.06 21.11 -8.85
C ARG A 27 -4.54 21.66 -10.18
N HIS A 28 -4.44 22.98 -10.31
CA HIS A 28 -3.92 23.62 -11.52
C HIS A 28 -2.39 23.78 -11.54
N LYS A 29 -1.70 23.42 -10.46
CA LYS A 29 -0.25 23.67 -10.27
C LYS A 29 0.57 22.41 -9.99
N THR A 30 -0.08 21.34 -9.55
CA THR A 30 0.58 20.07 -9.24
C THR A 30 -0.32 18.90 -9.60
N ASN A 31 0.26 17.71 -9.58
CA ASN A 31 -0.42 16.44 -9.72
C ASN A 31 -0.90 15.93 -8.34
N LEU A 32 -1.95 15.10 -8.32
CA LEU A 32 -2.47 14.50 -7.09
C LEU A 32 -1.38 13.69 -6.37
N SER A 33 -0.67 12.84 -7.12
CA SER A 33 0.40 11.98 -6.59
C SER A 33 1.51 12.79 -5.90
N GLN A 34 1.93 13.90 -6.52
CA GLN A 34 2.92 14.81 -5.97
C GLN A 34 2.38 15.54 -4.73
N PHE A 35 1.13 16.00 -4.77
CA PHE A 35 0.49 16.68 -3.66
C PHE A 35 0.42 15.80 -2.40
N ILE A 36 -0.05 14.55 -2.52
CA ILE A 36 -0.18 13.66 -1.36
C ILE A 36 1.20 13.27 -0.79
N TRP A 37 2.22 13.09 -1.64
CA TRP A 37 3.58 12.82 -1.20
C TRP A 37 4.20 14.01 -0.45
N ASP A 38 4.20 15.20 -1.05
CA ASP A 38 4.81 16.40 -0.47
C ASP A 38 4.16 16.80 0.86
N ASN A 39 2.88 16.49 1.04
CA ASN A 39 2.13 16.76 2.27
C ASN A 39 2.14 15.58 3.25
N SER A 40 3.00 14.59 3.04
CA SER A 40 3.18 13.43 3.94
C SER A 40 4.64 13.12 4.27
N VAL A 41 5.59 13.88 3.73
CA VAL A 41 7.03 13.69 4.00
C VAL A 41 7.41 13.90 5.47
N ASP A 42 6.56 14.57 6.27
CA ASP A 42 6.71 14.69 7.73
C ASP A 42 6.65 13.33 8.46
N LEU A 43 6.14 12.28 7.80
CA LEU A 43 6.11 10.91 8.34
C LEU A 43 7.40 10.14 8.08
N LEU A 44 8.29 10.58 7.17
CA LEU A 44 9.53 9.87 6.86
C LEU A 44 10.46 9.68 8.06
N PRO A 45 10.65 10.68 8.95
CA PRO A 45 11.45 10.46 10.16
C PRO A 45 10.88 9.36 11.07
N GLN A 46 9.56 9.14 11.07
CA GLN A 46 8.96 8.05 11.84
C GLN A 46 9.31 6.70 11.20
N ALA A 47 9.19 6.58 9.86
CA ALA A 47 9.55 5.37 9.13
C ALA A 47 11.03 4.99 9.32
N TRP A 48 11.94 5.96 9.23
CA TRP A 48 13.38 5.77 9.47
C TRP A 48 13.71 5.25 10.87
N ASN A 49 12.93 5.67 11.87
CA ASN A 49 13.14 5.29 13.26
C ASN A 49 12.42 3.99 13.64
N THR A 50 11.78 3.30 12.69
CA THR A 50 11.14 2.02 12.98
C THR A 50 12.16 0.94 13.30
N THR A 51 11.75 -0.06 14.08
CA THR A 51 12.66 -1.16 14.47
C THR A 51 13.27 -1.85 13.25
N PHE A 52 12.46 -2.15 12.23
CA PHE A 52 12.94 -2.81 11.02
C PHE A 52 13.93 -1.94 10.23
N ILE A 53 13.55 -0.72 9.85
CA ILE A 53 14.38 0.17 9.01
C ILE A 53 15.67 0.57 9.72
N SER A 54 15.57 0.99 10.99
CA SER A 54 16.75 1.35 11.78
C SER A 54 17.66 0.14 12.01
N GLY A 55 17.09 -1.05 12.22
CA GLY A 55 17.88 -2.27 12.39
C GLY A 55 18.63 -2.69 11.11
N VAL A 56 17.98 -2.56 9.94
CA VAL A 56 18.60 -2.80 8.63
C VAL A 56 19.73 -1.79 8.38
N LEU A 57 19.46 -0.50 8.62
CA LEU A 57 20.42 0.60 8.47
C LEU A 57 21.71 0.33 9.26
N HIS A 58 21.59 -0.04 10.53
CA HIS A 58 22.73 -0.24 11.43
C HIS A 58 23.31 -1.66 11.39
N GLY A 59 22.74 -2.58 10.60
CA GLY A 59 23.23 -3.94 10.51
C GLY A 59 22.95 -4.80 11.76
N ASN A 60 22.03 -4.38 12.63
CA ASN A 60 21.80 -4.99 13.94
C ASN A 60 20.33 -5.43 14.17
N LEU A 61 19.48 -5.43 13.14
CA LEU A 61 18.15 -6.03 13.23
C LEU A 61 18.27 -7.48 13.72
N ASN A 62 17.38 -7.90 14.61
CA ASN A 62 17.31 -9.29 15.05
C ASN A 62 16.87 -10.17 13.86
N PRO A 63 17.58 -11.25 13.51
CA PRO A 63 17.21 -12.11 12.38
C PRO A 63 15.79 -12.70 12.48
N ASN A 64 15.27 -12.92 13.70
CA ASN A 64 13.89 -13.38 13.88
C ASN A 64 12.89 -12.30 13.45
N PHE A 65 13.19 -11.03 13.72
CA PHE A 65 12.37 -9.89 13.33
C PHE A 65 12.39 -9.68 11.81
N TYR A 66 13.55 -9.92 11.20
CA TYR A 66 13.68 -9.92 9.75
C TYR A 66 12.81 -11.02 9.10
N GLY A 67 12.91 -12.26 9.58
CA GLY A 67 12.12 -13.37 9.05
C GLY A 67 10.62 -13.19 9.23
N ASP A 68 10.21 -12.74 10.43
CA ASP A 68 8.81 -12.43 10.72
C ASP A 68 8.25 -11.37 9.78
N TYR A 69 8.98 -10.27 9.60
CA TYR A 69 8.61 -9.20 8.67
C TYR A 69 8.41 -9.73 7.23
N VAL A 70 9.38 -10.48 6.70
CA VAL A 70 9.32 -10.97 5.32
C VAL A 70 8.11 -11.89 5.09
N LEU A 71 7.79 -12.74 6.08
CA LEU A 71 6.63 -13.64 5.98
C LEU A 71 5.31 -12.88 6.12
N GLN A 72 5.26 -11.87 6.97
CA GLN A 72 4.11 -10.96 7.05
C GLN A 72 3.91 -10.18 5.74
N ASP A 73 4.99 -9.78 5.07
CA ASP A 73 4.94 -9.08 3.77
C ASP A 73 4.43 -10.00 2.65
N ALA A 74 4.78 -11.30 2.69
CA ALA A 74 4.21 -12.31 1.80
C ALA A 74 2.70 -12.44 1.96
N ILE A 75 2.21 -12.39 3.20
CA ILE A 75 0.77 -12.43 3.54
C ILE A 75 0.08 -11.15 3.07
N TYR A 76 0.68 -9.98 3.31
CA TYR A 76 0.17 -8.70 2.80
C TYR A 76 -0.02 -8.76 1.29
N CYS A 77 1.01 -9.18 0.55
CA CYS A 77 0.93 -9.31 -0.90
C CYS A 77 -0.18 -10.28 -1.34
N ARG A 78 -0.38 -11.40 -0.63
CA ARG A 78 -1.46 -12.35 -0.91
C ARG A 78 -2.84 -11.71 -0.75
N ILE A 79 -3.08 -11.05 0.38
CA ILE A 79 -4.39 -10.45 0.68
C ILE A 79 -4.68 -9.32 -0.30
N VAL A 80 -3.69 -8.47 -0.60
CA VAL A 80 -3.89 -7.38 -1.58
C VAL A 80 -4.18 -7.92 -2.98
N ALA A 81 -3.58 -9.04 -3.40
CA ALA A 81 -3.95 -9.71 -4.65
C ALA A 81 -5.41 -10.19 -4.67
N GLN A 82 -5.90 -10.73 -3.55
CA GLN A 82 -7.30 -11.14 -3.40
C GLN A 82 -8.24 -9.94 -3.48
N LEU A 83 -7.92 -8.83 -2.81
CA LEU A 83 -8.71 -7.59 -2.87
C LEU A 83 -8.77 -7.03 -4.30
N TRP A 84 -7.66 -7.04 -5.05
CA TRP A 84 -7.67 -6.66 -6.46
C TRP A 84 -8.52 -7.62 -7.32
N THR A 85 -8.49 -8.92 -7.02
CA THR A 85 -9.32 -9.92 -7.71
C THR A 85 -10.81 -9.68 -7.47
N GLU A 86 -11.20 -9.40 -6.23
CA GLU A 86 -12.58 -9.03 -5.88
C GLU A 86 -13.02 -7.76 -6.62
N LEU A 87 -12.16 -6.74 -6.64
CA LEU A 87 -12.44 -5.49 -7.32
C LEU A 87 -12.60 -5.67 -8.84
N ALA A 88 -11.72 -6.47 -9.47
CA ALA A 88 -11.76 -6.77 -10.90
C ALA A 88 -13.06 -7.49 -11.31
N ASN A 89 -13.56 -8.38 -10.44
CA ASN A 89 -14.75 -9.19 -10.69
C ASN A 89 -16.07 -8.50 -10.30
N ASN A 90 -16.02 -7.40 -9.56
CA ASN A 90 -17.22 -6.71 -9.11
C ASN A 90 -17.88 -5.88 -10.22
N ALA A 91 -18.92 -6.41 -10.86
CA ALA A 91 -19.59 -5.77 -12.00
C ALA A 91 -20.18 -4.38 -11.72
N THR A 92 -20.35 -3.96 -10.45
CA THR A 92 -20.84 -2.62 -10.10
C THR A 92 -19.75 -1.54 -10.15
N VAL A 93 -18.47 -1.94 -10.22
CA VAL A 93 -17.30 -1.04 -10.27
C VAL A 93 -17.02 -0.58 -11.70
N ASP A 94 -16.61 0.69 -11.86
CA ASP A 94 -16.25 1.26 -13.17
C ASP A 94 -15.22 0.39 -13.90
N LYS A 95 -15.45 0.15 -15.19
CA LYS A 95 -14.63 -0.73 -16.03
C LYS A 95 -13.13 -0.38 -16.00
N LYS A 96 -12.76 0.89 -15.85
CA LYS A 96 -11.35 1.31 -15.81
C LYS A 96 -10.68 0.89 -14.51
N VAL A 97 -11.38 1.02 -13.40
CA VAL A 97 -10.91 0.54 -12.09
C VAL A 97 -10.76 -0.97 -12.11
N ARG A 98 -11.75 -1.69 -12.65
CA ARG A 98 -11.67 -3.16 -12.79
C ARG A 98 -10.52 -3.62 -13.66
N ARG A 99 -10.24 -2.88 -14.74
CA ARG A 99 -9.09 -3.17 -15.61
C ARG A 99 -7.77 -2.96 -14.86
N TYR A 100 -7.61 -1.83 -14.18
CA TYR A 100 -6.41 -1.57 -13.38
C TYR A 100 -6.23 -2.63 -12.30
N ALA A 101 -7.31 -3.00 -11.61
CA ALA A 101 -7.32 -4.07 -10.63
C ALA A 101 -6.82 -5.38 -11.22
N ASN A 102 -7.37 -5.79 -12.37
CA ASN A 102 -6.93 -7.00 -13.08
C ASN A 102 -5.44 -6.95 -13.46
N ASP A 103 -4.96 -5.81 -13.93
CA ASP A 103 -3.56 -5.61 -14.32
C ASP A 103 -2.60 -5.62 -13.09
N SER A 104 -3.13 -5.37 -11.88
CA SER A 104 -2.34 -5.33 -10.64
C SER A 104 -2.19 -6.70 -9.95
N ILE A 105 -3.08 -7.67 -10.22
CA ILE A 105 -3.13 -8.96 -9.51
C ILE A 105 -1.80 -9.72 -9.58
N SER A 106 -1.26 -9.89 -10.79
CA SER A 106 -0.09 -10.75 -11.01
C SER A 106 1.18 -10.25 -10.31
N GLY A 107 1.32 -8.93 -10.13
CA GLY A 107 2.43 -8.33 -9.38
C GLY A 107 2.39 -8.72 -7.90
N TYR A 108 1.22 -8.61 -7.28
CA TYR A 108 1.03 -8.98 -5.87
C TYR A 108 1.08 -10.49 -5.65
N GLU A 109 0.54 -11.30 -6.57
CA GLU A 109 0.69 -12.77 -6.52
C GLU A 109 2.17 -13.18 -6.63
N ALA A 110 2.91 -12.58 -7.56
CA ALA A 110 4.33 -12.85 -7.73
C ALA A 110 5.14 -12.44 -6.49
N CYS A 111 4.84 -11.28 -5.88
CA CYS A 111 5.43 -10.87 -4.61
C CYS A 111 5.22 -11.96 -3.54
N SER A 112 3.97 -12.38 -3.33
CA SER A 112 3.63 -13.36 -2.30
C SER A 112 4.34 -14.71 -2.51
N VAL A 113 4.25 -15.27 -3.72
CA VAL A 113 4.86 -16.56 -4.07
C VAL A 113 6.37 -16.52 -3.89
N GLN A 114 7.05 -15.48 -4.37
CA GLN A 114 8.50 -15.36 -4.24
C GLN A 114 8.96 -15.32 -2.78
N LEU A 115 8.22 -14.61 -1.91
CA LEU A 115 8.57 -14.49 -0.50
C LEU A 115 8.30 -15.80 0.26
N PHE A 116 7.18 -16.47 0.01
CA PHE A 116 6.91 -17.78 0.62
C PHE A 116 7.91 -18.85 0.17
N ASP A 117 8.21 -18.92 -1.13
CA ASP A 117 9.16 -19.87 -1.71
C ASP A 117 10.56 -19.68 -1.13
N ARG A 118 11.01 -18.43 -1.00
CA ARG A 118 12.32 -18.08 -0.41
C ARG A 118 12.49 -18.63 1.00
N TRP A 119 11.40 -18.74 1.75
CA TRP A 119 11.39 -19.23 3.13
C TRP A 119 10.88 -20.67 3.26
N SER A 120 10.59 -21.34 2.15
CA SER A 120 10.01 -22.70 2.13
C SER A 120 8.75 -22.82 3.00
N VAL A 121 7.97 -21.74 3.09
CA VAL A 121 6.71 -21.72 3.82
C VAL A 121 5.60 -22.09 2.84
N LYS A 122 4.77 -23.06 3.24
CA LYS A 122 3.62 -23.45 2.44
C LYS A 122 2.54 -22.38 2.51
N ASP A 123 2.05 -21.98 1.35
CA ASP A 123 0.86 -21.19 1.15
C ASP A 123 -0.16 -22.05 0.39
N ASP A 124 -1.36 -22.26 0.96
CA ASP A 124 -2.44 -23.01 0.31
C ASP A 124 -3.37 -22.13 -0.55
N GLY A 125 -3.06 -20.83 -0.64
CA GLY A 125 -3.82 -19.84 -1.41
C GLY A 125 -5.09 -19.34 -0.72
N GLY A 126 -5.39 -19.81 0.49
CA GLY A 126 -6.50 -19.35 1.33
C GLY A 126 -6.03 -18.47 2.49
N ASP A 127 -6.68 -18.61 3.64
CA ASP A 127 -6.37 -17.88 4.88
C ASP A 127 -5.35 -18.64 5.76
N ASN A 128 -4.85 -19.78 5.30
CA ASN A 128 -3.90 -20.61 6.03
C ASN A 128 -2.48 -20.40 5.49
N TYR A 129 -1.89 -19.30 5.91
CA TYR A 129 -0.46 -19.09 5.76
C TYR A 129 0.26 -20.03 6.72
N GLY A 130 1.39 -20.63 6.32
CA GLY A 130 2.19 -21.47 7.22
C GLY A 130 2.74 -20.74 8.46
N VAL A 131 2.36 -19.48 8.68
CA VAL A 131 2.61 -18.65 9.86
C VAL A 131 1.35 -17.85 10.25
N LEU A 132 1.31 -17.36 11.49
CA LEU A 132 0.17 -16.58 11.98
C LEU A 132 0.15 -15.17 11.34
N LEU A 133 -1.02 -14.76 10.84
CA LEU A 133 -1.28 -13.37 10.45
C LEU A 133 -1.25 -12.46 11.68
N GLN A 134 -0.46 -11.40 11.61
CA GLN A 134 -0.28 -10.46 12.72
C GLN A 134 -1.16 -9.21 12.58
N ASN A 135 -1.42 -8.55 13.71
CA ASN A 135 -2.37 -7.43 13.78
C ASN A 135 -2.03 -6.29 12.81
N PRO A 136 -0.78 -5.83 12.66
CA PRO A 136 -0.51 -4.69 11.77
C PRO A 136 -0.78 -4.98 10.29
N VAL A 137 -0.46 -6.20 9.82
CA VAL A 137 -0.83 -6.66 8.47
C VAL A 137 -2.35 -6.71 8.32
N LYS A 138 -3.03 -7.25 9.33
CA LYS A 138 -4.50 -7.34 9.34
C LYS A 138 -5.15 -5.96 9.33
N GLU A 139 -4.67 -5.03 10.14
CA GLU A 139 -5.17 -3.66 10.23
C GLU A 139 -4.98 -2.94 8.89
N TYR A 140 -3.80 -3.08 8.28
CA TYR A 140 -3.53 -2.43 7.00
C TYR A 140 -4.36 -3.00 5.86
N THR A 141 -4.46 -4.32 5.75
CA THR A 141 -5.26 -4.95 4.69
C THR A 141 -6.76 -4.72 4.89
N THR A 142 -7.24 -4.63 6.13
CA THR A 142 -8.61 -4.19 6.45
C THR A 142 -8.83 -2.76 6.00
N TYR A 143 -7.90 -1.84 6.32
CA TYR A 143 -7.95 -0.46 5.89
C TYR A 143 -7.99 -0.32 4.35
N ILE A 144 -7.17 -1.10 3.63
CA ILE A 144 -7.19 -1.14 2.17
C ILE A 144 -8.57 -1.58 1.70
N ASN A 145 -9.09 -2.70 2.21
CA ASN A 145 -10.41 -3.22 1.84
C ASN A 145 -11.53 -2.20 2.07
N GLU A 146 -11.58 -1.58 3.24
CA GLU A 146 -12.57 -0.54 3.58
C GLU A 146 -12.48 0.65 2.62
N THR A 147 -11.26 1.07 2.27
CA THR A 147 -11.02 2.14 1.29
C THR A 147 -11.53 1.76 -0.11
N MET A 148 -11.27 0.51 -0.54
CA MET A 148 -11.74 -0.01 -1.84
C MET A 148 -13.26 -0.10 -1.92
N ILE A 149 -13.93 -0.53 -0.84
CA ILE A 149 -15.39 -0.65 -0.76
C ILE A 149 -16.05 0.72 -0.76
N ALA A 150 -15.51 1.68 0.00
CA ALA A 150 -16.08 3.02 0.13
C ALA A 150 -16.03 3.78 -1.20
N HIS A 151 -14.88 3.76 -1.88
CA HIS A 151 -14.71 4.38 -3.19
C HIS A 151 -13.60 3.68 -4.00
N PRO A 152 -13.93 2.79 -4.95
CA PRO A 152 -12.97 1.94 -5.65
C PRO A 152 -11.69 2.61 -6.21
N PRO A 153 -11.72 3.82 -6.81
CA PRO A 153 -10.50 4.50 -7.25
C PRO A 153 -9.50 4.79 -6.13
N ASN A 154 -9.96 4.92 -4.87
CA ASN A 154 -9.12 5.16 -3.71
C ASN A 154 -8.24 3.95 -3.35
N ALA A 155 -8.50 2.77 -3.92
CA ALA A 155 -7.60 1.61 -3.86
C ALA A 155 -6.15 1.98 -4.26
N LEU A 156 -6.00 2.82 -5.29
CA LEU A 156 -4.71 3.28 -5.77
C LEU A 156 -4.06 4.21 -4.74
N ILE A 157 -4.82 5.03 -4.01
CA ILE A 157 -4.26 5.89 -2.96
C ILE A 157 -3.73 5.05 -1.80
N ALA A 158 -4.53 4.08 -1.33
CA ALA A 158 -4.15 3.23 -0.21
C ALA A 158 -2.90 2.38 -0.51
N THR A 159 -2.81 1.80 -1.71
CA THR A 159 -1.68 0.95 -2.10
C THR A 159 -0.47 1.75 -2.60
N TYR A 160 -0.63 3.02 -3.01
CA TYR A 160 0.50 3.83 -3.47
C TYR A 160 1.51 4.14 -2.37
N ALA A 161 1.06 4.17 -1.10
CA ALA A 161 1.95 4.40 0.03
C ALA A 161 3.05 3.34 0.12
N CYS A 162 2.74 2.06 -0.10
CA CYS A 162 3.74 0.99 -0.07
C CYS A 162 4.81 1.22 -1.14
N LEU A 163 4.39 1.34 -2.40
CA LEU A 163 5.29 1.49 -3.54
C LEU A 163 6.21 2.70 -3.37
N LYS A 164 5.64 3.83 -2.96
CA LYS A 164 6.36 5.10 -2.87
C LYS A 164 7.30 5.14 -1.67
N LEU A 165 6.84 4.70 -0.49
CA LEU A 165 7.64 4.71 0.73
C LEU A 165 8.79 3.71 0.64
N TRP A 166 8.52 2.49 0.19
CA TRP A 166 9.55 1.47 -0.01
C TRP A 166 10.61 1.92 -0.99
N THR A 167 10.22 2.42 -2.18
CA THR A 167 11.16 2.96 -3.17
C THR A 167 12.05 4.04 -2.57
N ASN A 168 11.48 4.96 -1.77
CA ASN A 168 12.25 6.03 -1.15
C ASN A 168 13.24 5.47 -0.11
N LEU A 169 12.78 4.64 0.81
CA LEU A 169 13.61 4.09 1.89
C LEU A 169 14.71 3.18 1.37
N THR A 170 14.44 2.26 0.43
CA THR A 170 15.45 1.29 -0.02
C THR A 170 16.54 1.93 -0.87
N ASN A 171 16.21 2.96 -1.67
CA ASN A 171 17.21 3.72 -2.40
C ASN A 171 18.10 4.55 -1.48
N GLU A 172 17.52 5.24 -0.49
CA GLU A 172 18.31 5.98 0.51
C GLU A 172 19.15 5.06 1.39
N LEU A 173 18.60 3.91 1.83
CA LEU A 173 19.35 2.88 2.54
C LEU A 173 20.52 2.39 1.70
N TRP A 174 20.32 2.11 0.41
CA TRP A 174 21.38 1.62 -0.47
C TRP A 174 22.52 2.61 -0.55
N ASP A 175 22.22 3.90 -0.70
CA ASP A 175 23.26 4.94 -0.73
C ASP A 175 24.11 5.00 0.54
N ILE A 176 23.53 4.62 1.68
CA ILE A 176 24.24 4.55 2.96
C ILE A 176 25.03 3.23 3.09
N VAL A 177 24.43 2.08 2.78
CA VAL A 177 25.01 0.76 3.12
C VAL A 177 25.80 0.10 1.97
N LYS A 178 25.82 0.66 0.76
CA LYS A 178 26.45 0.04 -0.42
C LYS A 178 27.92 -0.30 -0.24
N ASP A 179 28.64 0.48 0.54
CA ASP A 179 30.07 0.32 0.82
C ASP A 179 30.34 -0.36 2.18
N GLU A 180 29.29 -0.60 2.98
CA GLU A 180 29.36 -1.21 4.31
C GLU A 180 29.40 -2.74 4.24
N THR A 181 30.59 -3.29 4.01
CA THR A 181 30.78 -4.74 3.81
C THR A 181 30.48 -5.60 5.06
N SER A 182 30.45 -5.00 6.26
CA SER A 182 30.07 -5.69 7.50
C SER A 182 28.57 -5.69 7.79
N ASN A 183 27.76 -4.92 7.05
CA ASN A 183 26.30 -4.89 7.27
C ASN A 183 25.66 -6.16 6.65
N PRO A 184 25.09 -7.08 7.46
CA PRO A 184 24.52 -8.32 6.95
C PRO A 184 23.27 -8.10 6.08
N TYR A 185 22.58 -6.96 6.23
CA TYR A 185 21.37 -6.62 5.48
C TYR A 185 21.66 -5.88 4.17
N ARG A 186 22.93 -5.61 3.83
CA ARG A 186 23.32 -4.96 2.57
C ARG A 186 22.78 -5.69 1.34
N VAL A 187 22.81 -7.02 1.34
CA VAL A 187 22.29 -7.83 0.21
C VAL A 187 20.79 -7.62 0.08
N TRP A 188 20.06 -7.66 1.19
CA TRP A 188 18.61 -7.43 1.19
C TRP A 188 18.26 -6.04 0.66
N VAL A 189 18.97 -4.99 1.07
CA VAL A 189 18.75 -3.62 0.57
C VAL A 189 18.98 -3.55 -0.94
N ASN A 190 20.04 -4.20 -1.45
CA ASN A 190 20.33 -4.24 -2.89
C ASN A 190 19.28 -5.01 -3.69
N GLU A 191 18.69 -6.07 -3.13
CA GLU A 191 17.66 -6.88 -3.78
C GLU A 191 16.28 -6.21 -3.77
N ASN A 192 15.98 -5.40 -2.75
CA ASN A 192 14.68 -4.73 -2.58
C ASN A 192 14.70 -3.25 -3.02
N ARG A 193 15.81 -2.77 -3.58
CA ARG A 193 15.82 -1.46 -4.23
C ARG A 193 14.93 -1.50 -5.46
N ASP A 194 14.02 -0.56 -5.52
CA ASP A 194 13.12 -0.37 -6.65
C ASP A 194 13.60 0.87 -7.43
N ASP A 195 13.61 0.79 -8.76
CA ASP A 195 13.88 1.95 -9.61
C ASP A 195 12.72 2.95 -9.61
N GLY A 196 11.63 2.63 -8.90
CA GLY A 196 10.41 3.39 -8.72
C GLY A 196 9.44 3.29 -9.90
N SER A 197 9.61 2.33 -10.81
CA SER A 197 8.77 2.17 -12.00
C SER A 197 7.32 1.94 -11.63
N SER A 198 7.01 0.97 -10.76
CA SER A 198 5.65 0.69 -10.31
C SER A 198 5.02 1.88 -9.58
N ALA A 199 5.79 2.57 -8.73
CA ALA A 199 5.34 3.79 -8.08
C ALA A 199 5.01 4.90 -9.11
N ARG A 200 5.84 5.09 -10.14
CA ARG A 200 5.59 6.07 -11.21
C ARG A 200 4.38 5.71 -12.06
N GLU A 201 4.19 4.43 -12.38
CA GLU A 201 3.05 3.95 -13.18
C GLU A 201 1.72 4.18 -12.43
N GLN A 202 1.67 3.81 -11.14
CA GLN A 202 0.49 4.04 -10.32
C GLN A 202 0.21 5.54 -10.11
N ALA A 203 1.24 6.35 -9.86
CA ALA A 203 1.12 7.80 -9.78
C ALA A 203 0.57 8.40 -11.08
N ALA A 204 1.09 7.97 -12.23
CA ALA A 204 0.61 8.43 -13.53
C ALA A 204 -0.87 8.06 -13.75
N GLN A 205 -1.29 6.86 -13.32
CA GLN A 205 -2.68 6.46 -13.43
C GLN A 205 -3.61 7.30 -12.55
N MET A 206 -3.22 7.53 -11.29
CA MET A 206 -3.95 8.40 -10.37
C MET A 206 -4.10 9.82 -10.92
N ASP A 207 -3.01 10.39 -11.44
CA ASP A 207 -3.00 11.75 -12.00
C ASP A 207 -3.81 11.85 -13.30
N GLU A 208 -3.84 10.80 -14.11
CA GLU A 208 -4.73 10.73 -15.27
C GLU A 208 -6.20 10.73 -14.83
N TRP A 209 -6.57 9.86 -13.88
CA TRP A 209 -7.95 9.75 -13.41
C TRP A 209 -8.42 11.01 -12.71
N ASP A 210 -7.56 11.66 -11.93
CA ASP A 210 -7.84 12.94 -11.31
C ASP A 210 -8.14 14.03 -12.36
N ARG A 211 -7.26 14.18 -13.37
CA ARG A 211 -7.44 15.22 -14.41
C ARG A 211 -8.64 14.99 -15.30
N LYS A 212 -8.93 13.74 -15.65
CA LYS A 212 -9.94 13.39 -16.65
C LYS A 212 -11.32 13.17 -16.06
N TYR A 213 -11.39 12.65 -14.84
CA TYR A 213 -12.64 12.23 -14.23
C TYR A 213 -12.92 12.88 -12.89
N GLN A 214 -11.95 13.60 -12.31
CA GLN A 214 -12.06 14.22 -10.99
C GLN A 214 -12.53 13.21 -9.93
N TRP A 215 -12.04 11.98 -10.02
CA TRP A 215 -12.48 10.88 -9.15
C TRP A 215 -12.01 11.00 -7.70
N TYR A 216 -11.07 11.87 -7.41
CA TYR A 216 -10.50 12.01 -6.08
C TYR A 216 -10.93 13.33 -5.46
N ASP A 217 -11.30 13.32 -4.17
CA ASP A 217 -11.24 14.52 -3.32
C ASP A 217 -9.80 14.62 -2.78
N TRP A 218 -9.12 15.75 -2.97
CA TRP A 218 -7.70 15.85 -2.62
C TRP A 218 -7.45 15.83 -1.11
N SER A 219 -8.40 16.35 -0.32
CA SER A 219 -8.29 16.35 1.14
C SER A 219 -8.48 14.93 1.68
N GLU A 220 -9.46 14.20 1.13
CA GLU A 220 -9.68 12.79 1.43
C GLU A 220 -8.48 11.95 0.98
N ALA A 221 -8.00 12.13 -0.26
CA ALA A 221 -6.86 11.40 -0.79
C ALA A 221 -5.59 11.61 0.05
N LEU A 222 -5.34 12.83 0.54
CA LEU A 222 -4.24 13.09 1.47
C LEU A 222 -4.45 12.34 2.80
N SER A 223 -5.65 12.37 3.36
CA SER A 223 -5.97 11.65 4.60
C SER A 223 -5.77 10.14 4.45
N LEU A 224 -6.22 9.57 3.33
CA LEU A 224 -6.06 8.16 3.02
C LEU A 224 -4.59 7.80 2.82
N TYR A 225 -3.85 8.60 2.06
CA TYR A 225 -2.42 8.35 1.82
C TYR A 225 -1.61 8.39 3.12
N ARG A 226 -1.86 9.39 3.98
CA ARG A 226 -1.22 9.50 5.31
C ARG A 226 -1.57 8.31 6.21
N SER A 227 -2.82 7.85 6.17
CA SER A 227 -3.26 6.68 6.94
C SER A 227 -2.56 5.40 6.46
N ALA A 228 -2.39 5.25 5.14
CA ALA A 228 -1.63 4.14 4.57
C ALA A 228 -0.15 4.20 4.97
N MET A 229 0.50 5.38 4.93
CA MET A 229 1.87 5.56 5.41
C MET A 229 2.03 5.20 6.90
N LEU A 230 1.06 5.55 7.74
CA LEU A 230 1.08 5.17 9.15
C LEU A 230 0.92 3.66 9.35
N ASN A 231 0.14 2.99 8.51
CA ASN A 231 0.06 1.52 8.52
C ASN A 231 1.40 0.88 8.12
N GLU A 232 2.10 1.40 7.11
CA GLU A 232 3.48 0.97 6.78
C GLU A 232 4.43 1.15 7.97
N ILE A 233 4.39 2.32 8.62
CA ILE A 233 5.21 2.60 9.81
C ILE A 233 4.91 1.61 10.94
N ASN A 234 3.63 1.29 11.16
CA ASN A 234 3.22 0.29 12.15
C ASN A 234 3.71 -1.11 11.77
N PHE A 235 3.66 -1.46 10.49
CA PHE A 235 4.18 -2.72 9.96
C PHE A 235 5.70 -2.83 10.25
N PHE A 236 6.49 -1.85 9.82
CA PHE A 236 7.95 -1.82 10.07
C PHE A 236 8.29 -1.84 11.57
N ASN A 237 7.49 -1.18 12.41
CA ASN A 237 7.70 -1.18 13.86
C ASN A 237 7.42 -2.53 14.50
N HIS A 238 6.42 -3.25 13.99
CA HIS A 238 5.96 -4.50 14.58
C HIS A 238 6.98 -5.63 14.49
N ALA A 239 7.83 -5.62 13.45
CA ALA A 239 8.96 -6.53 13.35
C ALA A 239 9.75 -6.60 14.68
N GLY A 240 9.81 -5.52 15.47
CA GLY A 240 10.49 -5.45 16.76
C GLY A 240 9.77 -5.96 18.00
N ASN A 241 8.48 -6.29 17.93
CA ASN A 241 7.61 -6.44 19.11
C ASN A 241 7.11 -7.87 19.38
N SER A 242 7.71 -8.89 18.76
CA SER A 242 7.31 -10.29 18.89
C SER A 242 7.48 -10.88 20.31
N SER A 243 8.03 -10.12 21.27
CA SER A 243 8.21 -10.50 22.68
C SER A 243 6.92 -10.78 23.46
N LYS A 244 5.73 -10.58 22.88
CA LYS A 244 4.45 -10.95 23.52
C LYS A 244 4.00 -12.40 23.30
N TYR A 245 4.70 -13.19 22.48
CA TYR A 245 4.26 -14.55 22.14
C TYR A 245 5.16 -15.67 22.71
N LEU A 246 6.12 -15.34 23.58
CA LEU A 246 7.04 -16.31 24.20
C LEU A 246 6.65 -16.74 25.63
N SER A 247 5.44 -16.43 26.11
CA SER A 247 4.92 -17.10 27.31
C SER A 247 4.29 -18.44 26.90
N VAL A 248 5.12 -19.47 26.83
CA VAL A 248 4.71 -20.88 26.87
C VAL A 248 4.40 -21.27 28.31
#